data_AF-A0A0C9THX5-F1
#
_entry.id   AF-A0A0C9THX5-F1
#
_cell.length_a   1.000
_cell.length_b   1.000
_cell.length_c   1.000
_cell.angle_alpha   90.00
_cell.angle_beta   90.00
_cell.angle_gamma   90.00
#
_symmetry.space_group_name_H-M   'P 1'
#
loop_
_entity.id
_entity.type
_entity.pdbx_description
1 polymer ?
#
loop_
_entity_poly.entity_id
_entity_poly.type
_entity_poly.pdbx_seq_one_letter_code
_entity_poly.pdbx_strand_id
1 'polypeptide(L)' 'MGLDVNKEEYLILLRRLQFPVGVGYAMTINKAQGQSVKHVGLDLRSGVFSHGQLYVALS' A
#
# COMPACT_ATOMS: atom_id res chain seq x y z
N MET A 1 -6.20 42.49 5.60
CA MET A 1 -7.38 41.71 5.17
C MET A 1 -7.00 40.25 5.27
N GLY A 2 -7.23 39.65 6.44
CA GLY A 2 -7.07 38.21 6.60
C GLY A 2 -8.21 37.56 5.83
N LEU A 3 -7.89 36.76 4.82
CA LEU A 3 -8.86 35.86 4.23
C LEU A 3 -9.03 34.74 5.25
N ASP A 4 -10.11 34.81 6.00
CA ASP A 4 -10.76 33.66 6.63
C ASP A 4 -11.18 32.68 5.53
N VAL A 5 -10.18 31.96 4.99
CA VAL A 5 -10.41 30.89 4.04
C VAL A 5 -11.08 29.77 4.81
N ASN A 6 -12.40 29.71 4.68
CA ASN A 6 -13.24 28.66 5.21
C ASN A 6 -12.72 27.32 4.69
N LYS A 7 -12.16 26.52 5.60
CA LYS A 7 -11.42 25.28 5.30
C LYS A 7 -12.29 24.16 4.69
N GLU A 8 -13.60 24.39 4.66
CA GLU A 8 -14.64 23.50 4.14
C GLU A 8 -14.71 23.48 2.59
N GLU A 9 -14.03 24.39 1.89
CA GLU A 9 -14.18 24.58 0.44
C GLU A 9 -13.34 23.66 -0.47
N TYR A 10 -12.60 22.69 0.09
CA TYR A 10 -11.76 21.75 -0.70
C TYR A 10 -12.06 20.27 -0.46
N LEU A 11 -13.32 19.91 -0.22
CA LEU A 11 -13.72 18.49 -0.13
C LEU A 11 -14.07 17.93 -1.50
N ILE A 12 -13.07 17.77 -2.38
CA ILE A 12 -13.25 16.94 -3.57
C ILE A 12 -13.31 15.48 -3.12
N LEU A 13 -14.52 14.93 -3.01
CA LEU A 13 -14.74 13.52 -2.70
C LEU A 13 -14.35 12.67 -3.91
N LEU A 14 -13.08 12.20 -3.95
CA LEU A 14 -12.61 11.27 -4.97
C LEU A 14 -13.25 9.89 -4.76
N ARG A 15 -14.14 9.50 -5.67
CA ARG A 15 -14.77 8.17 -5.70
C ARG A 15 -14.05 7.27 -6.70
N ARG A 16 -13.55 6.12 -6.24
CA ARG A 16 -12.96 5.08 -7.11
C ARG A 16 -14.00 4.01 -7.43
N LEU A 17 -14.26 3.79 -8.72
CA LEU A 17 -15.03 2.65 -9.22
C LEU A 17 -14.07 1.70 -9.95
N GLN A 18 -13.74 0.57 -9.32
CA GLN A 18 -12.86 -0.44 -9.89
C GLN A 18 -13.25 -1.80 -9.33
N PHE A 19 -13.14 -2.85 -10.13
CA PHE A 19 -13.33 -4.22 -9.65
C PHE A 19 -12.28 -4.54 -8.57
N PRO A 20 -12.66 -5.23 -7.48
CA PRO A 20 -11.75 -5.59 -6.39
C PRO A 20 -10.87 -6.79 -6.78
N VAL A 21 -10.24 -6.75 -7.95
CA VAL A 21 -9.40 -7.81 -8.51
C VAL A 21 -8.06 -7.22 -8.90
N GLY A 22 -6.98 -7.90 -8.52
CA GLY A 22 -5.61 -7.57 -8.89
C GLY A 22 -4.85 -8.83 -9.31
N VAL A 23 -3.75 -8.67 -10.06
CA VAL A 23 -2.85 -9.78 -10.38
C VAL A 23 -2.20 -10.26 -9.07
N GLY A 24 -2.38 -11.54 -8.74
CA GLY A 24 -1.99 -12.09 -7.42
C GLY A 24 -0.71 -12.93 -7.40
N TYR A 25 -0.03 -13.11 -8.54
CA TYR A 25 1.17 -13.96 -8.60
C TYR A 25 2.41 -13.29 -7.97
N ALA A 26 2.52 -11.97 -8.11
CA ALA A 26 3.56 -11.16 -7.50
C ALA A 26 2.89 -9.99 -6.77
N MET A 27 3.33 -9.75 -5.55
CA MET A 27 2.75 -8.74 -4.67
C MET A 27 3.85 -8.09 -3.84
N THR A 28 3.66 -6.82 -3.51
CA THR A 28 4.63 -6.11 -2.68
C THR A 28 4.55 -6.61 -1.24
N ILE A 29 5.66 -6.53 -0.51
CA ILE A 29 5.74 -6.94 0.91
C ILE A 29 4.64 -6.28 1.75
N ASN A 30 4.39 -4.98 1.54
CA ASN A 30 3.34 -4.24 2.26
C ASN A 30 1.93 -4.78 1.96
N LYS A 31 1.71 -5.36 0.77
CA LYS A 31 0.43 -6.01 0.43
C LYS A 31 0.32 -7.43 0.97
N ALA A 32 1.45 -8.09 1.22
CA ALA A 32 1.52 -9.42 1.80
C ALA A 32 1.39 -9.46 3.32
N GLN A 33 1.56 -8.32 4.00
CA GLN A 33 1.45 -8.25 5.45
C GLN A 33 0.13 -8.85 5.96
N GLY A 34 0.23 -9.87 6.82
CA GLY A 34 -0.92 -10.56 7.40
C GLY A 34 -1.53 -11.67 6.53
N GLN A 35 -0.90 -12.02 5.41
CA GLN A 35 -1.30 -13.18 4.59
C GLN A 35 -0.42 -14.39 4.92
N SER A 36 -1.03 -15.57 5.05
CA SER A 36 -0.30 -16.83 5.17
C SER A 36 -0.19 -17.52 3.81
N VAL A 37 1.03 -17.68 3.30
CA VAL A 37 1.30 -18.30 2.00
C VAL A 37 2.26 -19.47 2.20
N LYS A 38 1.95 -20.64 1.63
CA LYS A 38 2.75 -21.87 1.83
C LYS A 38 4.11 -21.83 1.13
N HIS A 39 4.19 -21.18 -0.03
CA HIS A 39 5.42 -21.02 -0.81
C HIS A 39 5.49 -19.59 -1.35
N VAL A 40 6.59 -18.89 -1.09
CA VAL A 40 6.80 -17.51 -1.54
C VAL A 40 8.23 -17.35 -2.04
N GLY A 41 8.42 -16.60 -3.13
CA GLY A 41 9.72 -16.17 -3.64
C GLY A 41 9.95 -14.70 -3.30
N LEU A 42 11.13 -14.38 -2.78
CA LEU A 42 11.50 -13.01 -2.41
C LEU A 42 12.45 -12.40 -3.44
N ASP A 43 12.03 -11.29 -4.03
CA ASP A 43 12.86 -10.47 -4.91
C ASP A 43 13.33 -9.22 -4.17
N LEU A 44 14.62 -9.18 -3.80
CA LEU A 44 15.26 -8.10 -3.06
C LEU A 44 16.21 -7.25 -3.93
N ARG A 45 16.05 -7.28 -5.26
CA ARG A 45 16.91 -6.52 -6.18
C ARG A 45 16.81 -5.01 -5.97
N SER A 46 15.65 -4.53 -5.54
CA SER A 46 15.45 -3.16 -5.04
C SER A 46 15.53 -3.16 -3.52
N GLY A 47 16.31 -2.25 -2.94
CA GLY A 47 16.54 -2.16 -1.50
C GLY A 47 15.24 -2.15 -0.70
N VAL A 48 15.26 -2.80 0.47
CA VAL A 48 14.14 -2.82 1.41
C VAL A 48 14.12 -1.46 2.12
N PHE A 49 13.25 -0.56 1.66
CA PHE A 49 13.32 0.87 2.03
C PHE A 49 12.93 1.16 3.49
N SER A 50 12.32 0.21 4.22
CA SER A 50 11.94 0.42 5.62
C SER A 50 12.33 -0.73 6.56
N HIS A 51 12.58 -0.36 7.83
CA HIS A 51 12.82 -1.30 8.91
C HIS A 51 11.61 -2.23 9.08
N GLY A 52 11.83 -3.54 9.12
CA GLY A 52 10.78 -4.55 9.34
C GLY A 52 10.13 -5.15 8.08
N GLN A 53 10.36 -4.61 6.89
CA GLN A 53 9.82 -5.21 5.65
C GLN A 53 10.40 -6.60 5.37
N LEU A 54 11.68 -6.83 5.64
CA LEU A 54 12.27 -8.16 5.53
C LEU A 54 11.64 -9.15 6.53
N TYR A 55 11.31 -8.67 7.74
CA TYR A 55 10.65 -9.50 8.75
C TYR A 55 9.24 -9.90 8.30
N VAL A 56 8.45 -8.95 7.81
CA VAL A 56 7.09 -9.20 7.28
C VAL A 56 7.10 -10.19 6.12
N ALA A 57 8.18 -10.23 5.33
CA ALA A 57 8.33 -11.16 4.24
C ALA A 57 8.69 -12.60 4.66
N LEU A 58 9.29 -12.77 5.85
CA LEU A 58 9.80 -14.04 6.36
C LEU A 58 8.90 -14.67 7.43
N SER A 59 7.98 -13.90 8.03
CA SER A 59 7.03 -14.34 9.06
C SER A 59 5.83 -15.06 8.48
#